data_AF-A0A965H2A3-F1
#
_entry.id   AF-A0A965H2A3-F1
#
_cell.length_a   1.000
_cell.length_b   1.000
_cell.length_c   1.000
_cell.angle_alpha   90.00
_cell.angle_beta   90.00
_cell.angle_gamma   90.00
#
_symmetry.space_group_name_H-M   'P 1'
#
loop_
_entity.id
_entity.type
_entity.pdbx_description
1 polymer ?
#
loop_
_entity_poly.entity_id
_entity_poly.type
_entity_poly.pdbx_seq_one_letter_code
_entity_poly.pdbx_strand_id
1 'polypeptide(L)'
;MRADSLTTNYYDAHAPQLAATYESLEAARLNAWLRDSLPAAPACVLDVGAGSGRDAVWLASLGFDVVAVEPSAKMVKEARHFHPESPVHWIEGDSLPGLERTLRRGQAFDFILLSAVWMHVPPTDRPRAFRKLVSLMKPGARMAITLRHGPGAPGQGVHEVSAAEIEALCRDHGAYVEQRHEAIPDLGGRREVSWTQLIVRLPDDGTGALPLLRQIILNDSKETTYKLALLRALCRIADGAAGVARVRCDDHVALPLGLIGLYWLRLFKPLLKESLPQSADNVGLAKLGFVKEGYRALGPTSHLDLRMGMTGFDVANARALHAALGDAIRTITSMPMRYITQADGTPVFKPELRRRGALPTALRLDEPYLASFGECLVPSALWVALQRYTVWIEPA
;
A
#
# COMPACT_ATOMS: atom_id res chain seq x y z
N MET A 1 8.88 -27.10 -10.70
CA MET A 1 10.31 -26.72 -10.85
C MET A 1 10.34 -25.20 -10.79
N ARG A 2 10.87 -24.60 -9.70
CA ARG A 2 10.83 -23.13 -9.52
C ARG A 2 11.87 -22.48 -10.44
N ALA A 3 11.51 -21.37 -11.07
CA ALA A 3 12.37 -20.59 -11.98
C ALA A 3 13.64 -19.99 -11.33
N ASP A 4 13.84 -20.20 -10.02
CA ASP A 4 14.97 -19.73 -9.21
C ASP A 4 16.34 -20.37 -9.53
N SER A 5 16.41 -21.39 -10.39
CA SER A 5 17.60 -22.24 -10.46
C SER A 5 18.70 -21.79 -11.42
N LEU A 6 18.41 -21.14 -12.56
CA LEU A 6 19.46 -20.91 -13.57
C LEU A 6 20.42 -19.77 -13.20
N THR A 7 19.89 -18.61 -12.79
CA THR A 7 20.71 -17.45 -12.40
C THR A 7 21.51 -17.77 -11.14
N THR A 8 20.87 -18.24 -10.07
CA THR A 8 21.55 -18.58 -8.82
C THR A 8 22.66 -19.62 -9.03
N ASN A 9 22.44 -20.62 -9.90
CA ASN A 9 23.47 -21.59 -10.26
C ASN A 9 24.68 -20.95 -10.95
N TYR A 10 24.48 -19.95 -11.82
CA TYR A 10 25.60 -19.23 -12.45
C TYR A 10 26.44 -18.49 -11.41
N TYR A 11 25.80 -17.76 -10.49
CA TYR A 11 26.51 -17.04 -9.42
C TYR A 11 27.21 -18.00 -8.46
N ASP A 12 26.57 -19.11 -8.09
CA ASP A 12 27.19 -20.15 -7.27
C ASP A 12 28.39 -20.82 -7.97
N ALA A 13 28.37 -20.96 -9.29
CA ALA A 13 29.46 -21.57 -10.03
C ALA A 13 30.69 -20.65 -10.16
N HIS A 14 30.48 -19.32 -10.12
CA HIS A 14 31.52 -18.32 -10.37
C HIS A 14 31.76 -17.37 -9.19
N ALA A 15 31.27 -17.72 -7.99
CA ALA A 15 31.23 -16.79 -6.85
C ALA A 15 32.59 -16.15 -6.51
N PRO A 16 33.72 -16.90 -6.40
CA PRO A 16 35.00 -16.27 -6.07
C PRO A 16 35.46 -15.26 -7.12
N GLN A 17 35.31 -15.57 -8.41
CA GLN A 17 35.72 -14.69 -9.51
C GLN A 17 34.83 -13.45 -9.60
N LEU A 18 33.51 -13.62 -9.46
CA LEU A 18 32.55 -12.53 -9.48
C LEU A 18 32.75 -11.60 -8.28
N ALA A 19 32.92 -12.16 -7.08
CA ALA A 19 33.18 -11.39 -5.87
C ALA A 19 34.45 -10.55 -6.00
N ALA A 20 35.58 -11.15 -6.40
CA ALA A 20 36.82 -10.41 -6.63
C ALA A 20 36.66 -9.30 -7.69
N THR A 21 35.92 -9.56 -8.77
CA THR A 21 35.63 -8.54 -9.79
C THR A 21 34.80 -7.40 -9.21
N TYR A 22 33.78 -7.69 -8.41
CA TYR A 22 32.93 -6.68 -7.79
C TYR A 22 33.70 -5.83 -6.79
N GLU A 23 34.49 -6.46 -5.92
CA GLU A 23 35.34 -5.78 -4.93
C GLU A 23 36.46 -4.94 -5.57
N SER A 24 36.86 -5.23 -6.82
CA SER A 24 37.83 -4.40 -7.56
C SER A 24 37.29 -3.01 -7.94
N LEU A 25 35.97 -2.81 -7.88
CA LEU A 25 35.31 -1.54 -8.16
C LEU A 25 35.00 -0.83 -6.84
N GLU A 26 35.40 0.42 -6.71
CA GLU A 26 35.12 1.21 -5.51
C GLU A 26 33.62 1.56 -5.39
N ALA A 27 32.99 1.12 -4.30
CA ALA A 27 31.57 1.31 -4.04
C ALA A 27 31.15 2.80 -4.06
N ALA A 28 31.95 3.67 -3.42
CA ALA A 28 31.67 5.10 -3.35
C ALA A 28 31.68 5.77 -4.73
N ARG A 29 32.53 5.29 -5.64
CA ARG A 29 32.59 5.78 -7.03
C ARG A 29 31.41 5.25 -7.85
N LEU A 30 31.11 3.95 -7.73
CA LEU A 30 29.99 3.33 -8.45
C LEU A 30 28.65 3.96 -8.06
N ASN A 31 28.49 4.25 -6.77
CA ASN A 31 27.26 4.77 -6.18
C ASN A 31 27.29 6.30 -5.97
N ALA A 32 28.22 7.03 -6.58
CA ALA A 32 28.35 8.48 -6.41
C ALA A 32 27.07 9.24 -6.79
N TRP A 33 26.30 8.71 -7.74
CA TRP A 33 25.01 9.23 -8.19
C TRP A 33 23.91 9.18 -7.12
N LEU A 34 24.08 8.40 -6.05
CA LEU A 34 23.11 8.28 -4.97
C LEU A 34 23.21 9.41 -3.92
N ARG A 35 24.27 10.22 -3.95
CA ARG A 35 24.62 11.15 -2.87
C ARG A 35 23.45 12.03 -2.40
N ASP A 36 22.70 12.61 -3.32
CA ASP A 36 21.59 13.53 -3.00
C ASP A 36 20.26 12.79 -2.76
N SER A 37 20.25 11.49 -3.00
CA SER A 37 19.07 10.62 -2.92
C SER A 37 19.05 9.77 -1.66
N LEU A 38 20.21 9.55 -1.01
CA LEU A 38 20.30 8.85 0.27
C LEU A 38 19.58 9.62 1.38
N PRO A 39 18.94 8.91 2.34
CA PRO A 39 18.33 9.54 3.51
C PRO A 39 19.42 10.02 4.49
N ALA A 40 19.02 10.85 5.46
CA ALA A 40 19.89 11.18 6.59
C ALA A 40 20.11 9.95 7.48
N ALA A 41 21.35 9.69 7.90
CA ALA A 41 21.65 8.65 8.86
C ALA A 41 21.33 9.10 10.31
N PRO A 42 20.93 8.19 11.21
CA PRO A 42 20.73 6.76 10.97
C PRO A 42 19.41 6.49 10.24
N ALA A 43 19.45 5.56 9.29
CA ALA A 43 18.27 5.09 8.56
C ALA A 43 18.42 3.61 8.24
N CYS A 44 17.29 2.93 8.05
CA CYS A 44 17.27 1.51 7.73
C CYS A 44 17.28 1.31 6.21
N VAL A 45 18.26 0.56 5.71
CA VAL A 45 18.51 0.38 4.29
C VAL A 45 18.48 -1.09 3.92
N LEU A 46 17.82 -1.42 2.81
CA LEU A 46 17.79 -2.76 2.24
C LEU A 46 18.66 -2.81 0.98
N ASP A 47 19.65 -3.70 0.94
CA ASP A 47 20.38 -4.05 -0.29
C ASP A 47 19.88 -5.40 -0.80
N VAL A 48 19.22 -5.42 -1.97
CA VAL A 48 18.63 -6.62 -2.55
C VAL A 48 19.53 -7.17 -3.64
N GLY A 49 19.95 -8.44 -3.50
CA GLY A 49 20.96 -9.09 -4.33
C GLY A 49 22.35 -8.53 -4.06
N ALA A 50 22.71 -8.46 -2.77
CA ALA A 50 23.90 -7.78 -2.27
C ALA A 50 25.23 -8.37 -2.75
N GLY A 51 25.24 -9.57 -3.34
CA GLY A 51 26.40 -10.18 -3.96
C GLY A 51 27.59 -10.33 -3.00
N SER A 52 28.72 -9.69 -3.31
CA SER A 52 29.92 -9.71 -2.45
C SER A 52 29.80 -8.83 -1.21
N GLY A 53 28.69 -8.11 -1.04
CA GLY A 53 28.48 -7.21 0.10
C GLY A 53 29.14 -5.84 -0.06
N ARG A 54 29.84 -5.57 -1.17
CA ARG A 54 30.50 -4.28 -1.45
C ARG A 54 29.59 -3.08 -1.17
N ASP A 55 28.41 -3.07 -1.78
CA ASP A 55 27.49 -1.92 -1.71
C ASP A 55 26.85 -1.84 -0.30
N ALA A 56 26.45 -2.98 0.27
CA ALA A 56 25.95 -3.07 1.64
C ALA A 56 26.93 -2.55 2.70
N VAL A 57 28.22 -2.92 2.61
CA VAL A 57 29.26 -2.50 3.55
C VAL A 57 29.56 -1.02 3.40
N TRP A 58 29.60 -0.52 2.16
CA TRP A 58 29.71 0.92 1.91
C TRP A 58 28.55 1.69 2.53
N LEU A 59 27.31 1.25 2.35
CA LEU A 59 26.14 1.87 3.00
C LEU A 59 26.26 1.84 4.53
N ALA A 60 26.70 0.72 5.10
CA ALA A 60 26.91 0.62 6.54
C ALA A 60 28.00 1.59 7.03
N SER A 61 29.06 1.80 6.24
CA SER A 61 30.12 2.78 6.55
C SER A 61 29.62 4.23 6.61
N LEU A 62 28.47 4.53 5.98
CA LEU A 62 27.81 5.83 6.03
C LEU A 62 26.91 6.01 7.28
N GLY A 63 26.87 5.02 8.19
CA GLY A 63 26.07 5.05 9.42
C GLY A 63 24.65 4.51 9.27
N PHE A 64 24.36 3.80 8.18
CA PHE A 64 23.07 3.14 7.98
C PHE A 64 22.99 1.79 8.69
N ASP A 65 21.78 1.42 9.12
CA ASP A 65 21.43 0.07 9.55
C ASP A 65 21.06 -0.75 8.29
N VAL A 66 21.98 -1.60 7.84
CA VAL A 66 21.88 -2.26 6.54
C VAL A 66 21.45 -3.71 6.69
N VAL A 67 20.36 -4.05 6.01
CA VAL A 67 19.93 -5.42 5.77
C VAL A 67 20.31 -5.80 4.34
N ALA A 68 21.09 -6.87 4.17
CA ALA A 68 21.49 -7.38 2.87
C ALA A 68 20.78 -8.71 2.56
N VAL A 69 20.12 -8.79 1.41
CA VAL A 69 19.45 -9.99 0.92
C VAL A 69 20.27 -10.58 -0.23
N GLU A 70 20.63 -11.86 -0.14
CA GLU A 70 21.36 -12.54 -1.21
C GLU A 70 20.91 -14.01 -1.33
N PRO A 71 20.44 -14.45 -2.52
CA PRO A 71 20.05 -15.84 -2.74
C PRO A 71 21.22 -16.83 -2.76
N SER A 72 22.38 -16.44 -3.29
CA SER A 72 23.54 -17.32 -3.43
C SER A 72 24.29 -17.46 -2.10
N ALA A 73 24.18 -18.63 -1.48
CA ALA A 73 24.93 -18.95 -0.26
C ALA A 73 26.45 -18.87 -0.48
N LYS A 74 26.94 -19.13 -1.69
CA LYS A 74 28.36 -18.99 -2.02
C LYS A 74 28.78 -17.53 -2.15
N MET A 75 27.97 -16.65 -2.74
CA MET A 75 28.24 -15.22 -2.74
C MET A 75 28.26 -14.65 -1.31
N VAL A 76 27.33 -15.07 -0.45
CA VAL A 76 27.35 -14.69 0.99
C VAL A 76 28.63 -15.16 1.67
N LYS A 77 29.11 -16.37 1.36
CA LYS A 77 30.38 -16.87 1.89
C LYS A 77 31.56 -15.99 1.45
N GLU A 78 31.63 -15.61 0.18
CA GLU A 78 32.65 -14.68 -0.31
C GLU A 78 32.50 -13.30 0.34
N ALA A 79 31.28 -12.79 0.51
CA ALA A 79 31.03 -11.51 1.17
C ALA A 79 31.55 -11.47 2.60
N ARG A 80 31.31 -12.54 3.38
CA ARG A 80 31.87 -12.70 4.72
C ARG A 80 33.38 -12.87 4.73
N HIS A 81 33.96 -13.41 3.66
CA HIS A 81 35.41 -13.53 3.52
C HIS A 81 36.07 -12.16 3.27
N PHE A 82 35.51 -11.34 2.38
CA PHE A 82 36.00 -9.99 2.11
C PHE A 82 35.73 -9.03 3.27
N HIS A 83 34.60 -9.19 3.96
CA HIS A 83 34.12 -8.25 4.99
C HIS A 83 33.78 -8.95 6.33
N PRO A 84 34.77 -9.58 7.01
CA PRO A 84 34.52 -10.42 8.19
C PRO A 84 33.94 -9.67 9.39
N GLU A 85 34.27 -8.39 9.55
CA GLU A 85 33.84 -7.54 10.67
C GLU A 85 32.67 -6.61 10.28
N SER A 86 31.96 -6.92 9.19
CA SER A 86 30.87 -6.09 8.71
C SER A 86 29.68 -6.08 9.67
N PRO A 87 29.10 -4.91 9.99
CA PRO A 87 27.88 -4.80 10.80
C PRO A 87 26.60 -5.15 10.02
N VAL A 88 26.70 -5.51 8.73
CA VAL A 88 25.55 -5.79 7.85
C VAL A 88 24.75 -7.01 8.32
N HIS A 89 23.42 -6.87 8.35
CA HIS A 89 22.49 -7.94 8.68
C HIS A 89 22.10 -8.75 7.45
N TRP A 90 22.60 -9.98 7.33
CA TRP A 90 22.35 -10.85 6.17
C TRP A 90 21.04 -11.64 6.25
N ILE A 91 20.30 -11.68 5.14
CA ILE A 91 19.18 -12.60 4.88
C ILE A 91 19.59 -13.50 3.72
N GLU A 92 20.05 -14.70 4.05
CA GLU A 92 20.50 -15.69 3.06
C GLU A 92 19.33 -16.46 2.44
N GLY A 93 19.41 -16.75 1.14
CA GLY A 93 18.47 -17.62 0.44
C GLY A 93 17.06 -17.02 0.31
N ASP A 94 16.98 -15.70 0.17
CA ASP A 94 15.76 -14.96 -0.18
C ASP A 94 16.00 -14.20 -1.49
N SER A 95 14.98 -14.09 -2.33
CA SER A 95 15.12 -13.55 -3.69
C SER A 95 13.86 -12.87 -4.20
N LEU A 96 14.01 -12.03 -5.23
CA LEU A 96 12.90 -11.67 -6.09
C LEU A 96 12.44 -12.90 -6.90
N PRO A 97 11.14 -13.01 -7.22
CA PRO A 97 10.08 -12.01 -7.04
C PRO A 97 9.35 -12.08 -5.68
N GLY A 98 9.86 -12.87 -4.74
CA GLY A 98 9.14 -13.26 -3.53
C GLY A 98 9.45 -12.42 -2.30
N LEU A 99 10.74 -12.30 -1.97
CA LEU A 99 11.29 -11.71 -0.75
C LEU A 99 10.55 -12.18 0.52
N GLU A 100 10.16 -13.45 0.55
CA GLU A 100 9.29 -13.98 1.60
C GLU A 100 9.95 -13.92 2.98
N ARG A 101 11.28 -14.14 3.09
CA ARG A 101 11.95 -14.07 4.39
C ARG A 101 12.03 -12.62 4.88
N THR A 102 12.35 -11.70 3.98
CA THR A 102 12.45 -10.27 4.24
C THR A 102 11.10 -9.72 4.70
N LEU A 103 10.01 -10.02 3.97
CA LEU A 103 8.66 -9.57 4.33
C LEU A 103 8.18 -10.13 5.68
N ARG A 104 8.54 -11.37 6.04
CA ARG A 104 8.16 -11.97 7.32
C ARG A 104 8.77 -11.26 8.53
N ARG A 105 9.82 -10.46 8.36
CA ARG A 105 10.38 -9.65 9.45
C ARG A 105 9.50 -8.46 9.84
N GLY A 106 8.53 -8.09 9.00
CA GLY A 106 7.64 -6.95 9.27
C GLY A 106 8.35 -5.60 9.29
N GLN A 107 9.57 -5.52 8.76
CA GLN A 107 10.41 -4.33 8.73
C GLN A 107 10.21 -3.58 7.41
N ALA A 108 10.15 -2.25 7.48
CA ALA A 108 10.13 -1.35 6.33
C ALA A 108 11.39 -0.49 6.31
N PHE A 109 11.80 -0.05 5.12
CA PHE A 109 13.10 0.58 4.86
C PHE A 109 12.94 2.01 4.36
N ASP A 110 13.86 2.87 4.77
CA ASP A 110 13.96 4.28 4.33
C ASP A 110 14.60 4.38 2.94
N PHE A 111 15.43 3.39 2.58
CA PHE A 111 16.05 3.27 1.28
C PHE A 111 16.16 1.80 0.85
N ILE A 112 15.94 1.52 -0.44
CA ILE A 112 16.19 0.21 -1.04
C ILE A 112 17.18 0.37 -2.19
N LEU A 113 18.26 -0.42 -2.19
CA LEU A 113 19.19 -0.54 -3.30
C LEU A 113 18.90 -1.82 -4.09
N LEU A 114 18.78 -1.67 -5.41
CA LEU A 114 18.61 -2.75 -6.38
C LEU A 114 19.69 -2.61 -7.46
N SER A 115 20.94 -2.80 -7.05
CA SER A 115 22.15 -2.64 -7.85
C SER A 115 22.39 -3.88 -8.71
N ALA A 116 22.27 -3.74 -10.03
CA ALA A 116 22.48 -4.80 -11.01
C ALA A 116 21.67 -6.10 -10.78
N VAL A 117 20.41 -5.98 -10.32
CA VAL A 117 19.55 -7.15 -10.02
C VAL A 117 18.36 -7.30 -10.96
N TRP A 118 17.73 -6.20 -11.39
CA TRP A 118 16.41 -6.24 -12.06
C TRP A 118 16.39 -7.08 -13.35
N MET A 119 17.49 -7.09 -14.09
CA MET A 119 17.65 -7.87 -15.32
C MET A 119 17.62 -9.39 -15.10
N HIS A 120 17.80 -9.86 -13.86
CA HIS A 120 17.68 -11.29 -13.52
C HIS A 120 16.26 -11.73 -13.22
N VAL A 121 15.31 -10.79 -13.10
CA VAL A 121 13.90 -11.10 -12.85
C VAL A 121 13.19 -11.32 -14.19
N PRO A 122 12.58 -12.50 -14.44
CA PRO A 122 11.81 -12.76 -15.65
C PRO A 122 10.68 -11.73 -15.81
N PRO A 123 10.38 -11.25 -17.05
CA PRO A 123 9.35 -10.25 -17.27
C PRO A 123 7.98 -10.58 -16.65
N THR A 124 7.59 -11.86 -16.66
CA THR A 124 6.34 -12.34 -16.06
C THR A 124 6.27 -12.18 -14.54
N ASP A 125 7.44 -12.13 -13.88
CA ASP A 125 7.57 -12.03 -12.43
C ASP A 125 7.80 -10.60 -11.94
N ARG A 126 8.15 -9.67 -12.83
CA ARG A 126 8.45 -8.27 -12.52
C ARG A 126 7.31 -7.52 -11.83
N PRO A 127 6.02 -7.66 -12.22
CA PRO A 127 4.92 -7.03 -11.49
C PRO A 127 4.82 -7.52 -10.03
N ARG A 128 5.11 -8.80 -9.78
CA ARG A 128 5.15 -9.34 -8.41
C ARG A 128 6.34 -8.80 -7.65
N ALA A 129 7.53 -8.85 -8.25
CA ALA A 129 8.78 -8.35 -7.67
C ALA A 129 8.67 -6.88 -7.25
N PHE A 130 8.21 -6.01 -8.17
CA PHE A 130 8.06 -4.58 -7.90
C PHE A 130 7.07 -4.30 -6.76
N ARG A 131 5.94 -5.00 -6.75
CA ARG A 131 4.96 -4.88 -5.65
C ARG A 131 5.59 -5.22 -4.29
N LYS A 132 6.44 -6.25 -4.23
CA LYS A 132 7.14 -6.63 -2.99
C LYS A 132 8.14 -5.57 -2.54
N LEU A 133 8.92 -5.03 -3.48
CA LEU A 133 9.85 -3.93 -3.20
C LEU A 133 9.11 -2.70 -2.65
N VAL A 134 8.05 -2.24 -3.34
CA VAL A 134 7.24 -1.10 -2.87
C VAL A 134 6.60 -1.37 -1.50
N SER A 135 6.18 -2.59 -1.19
CA SER A 135 5.61 -2.90 0.13
C SER A 135 6.63 -2.88 1.28
N LEU A 136 7.93 -2.94 0.96
CA LEU A 136 9.02 -2.83 1.92
C LEU A 136 9.48 -1.38 2.12
N MET A 137 8.99 -0.44 1.31
CA MET A 137 9.32 0.98 1.41
C MET A 137 8.47 1.66 2.49
N LYS A 138 9.10 2.44 3.36
CA LYS A 138 8.38 3.41 4.20
C LYS A 138 7.72 4.49 3.33
N PRO A 139 6.66 5.18 3.80
CA PRO A 139 6.22 6.43 3.19
C PRO A 139 7.41 7.37 2.99
N GLY A 140 7.56 7.93 1.80
CA GLY A 140 8.70 8.80 1.51
C GLY A 140 10.05 8.09 1.41
N ALA A 141 10.10 6.76 1.33
CA ALA A 141 11.34 6.09 1.03
C ALA A 141 11.70 6.23 -0.45
N ARG A 142 12.99 6.10 -0.75
CA ARG A 142 13.52 6.01 -2.11
C ARG A 142 14.03 4.61 -2.40
N MET A 143 13.91 4.18 -3.65
CA MET A 143 14.53 2.96 -4.14
C MET A 143 15.40 3.30 -5.34
N ALA A 144 16.68 2.97 -5.26
CA ALA A 144 17.61 3.06 -6.38
C ALA A 144 17.60 1.77 -7.18
N ILE A 145 17.38 1.87 -8.49
CA ILE A 145 17.43 0.73 -9.42
C ILE A 145 18.42 1.04 -10.52
N THR A 146 19.34 0.10 -10.80
CA THR A 146 20.19 0.17 -11.99
C THR A 146 19.78 -0.90 -13.00
N LEU A 147 19.48 -0.50 -14.22
CA LEU A 147 19.10 -1.37 -15.34
C LEU A 147 20.33 -1.56 -16.23
N ARG A 148 20.70 -2.81 -16.48
CA ARG A 148 21.81 -3.15 -17.36
C ARG A 148 21.31 -3.41 -18.78
N HIS A 149 21.92 -2.73 -19.73
CA HIS A 149 21.73 -2.94 -21.16
C HIS A 149 22.90 -3.73 -21.74
N GLY A 150 22.65 -4.44 -22.84
CA GLY A 150 23.65 -5.27 -23.52
C GLY A 150 23.64 -6.75 -23.10
N PRO A 151 24.42 -7.60 -23.79
CA PRO A 151 24.38 -9.05 -23.64
C PRO A 151 24.88 -9.50 -22.25
N GLY A 152 24.23 -10.51 -21.66
CA GLY A 152 24.73 -11.20 -20.47
C GLY A 152 25.80 -12.24 -20.81
N ALA A 153 26.54 -12.71 -19.81
CA ALA A 153 27.41 -13.87 -20.02
C ALA A 153 26.56 -15.13 -20.30
N PRO A 154 27.07 -16.12 -21.06
CA PRO A 154 26.38 -17.38 -21.26
C PRO A 154 25.97 -18.03 -19.93
N GLY A 155 24.68 -18.33 -19.77
CA GLY A 155 24.13 -18.93 -18.55
C GLY A 155 23.78 -17.96 -17.41
N GLN A 156 24.09 -16.67 -17.53
CA GLN A 156 23.84 -15.68 -16.46
C GLN A 156 22.36 -15.29 -16.30
N GLY A 157 21.47 -15.65 -17.23
CA GLY A 157 20.03 -15.36 -17.14
C GLY A 157 19.74 -13.85 -17.07
N VAL A 158 20.01 -13.13 -18.16
CA VAL A 158 19.79 -11.68 -18.28
C VAL A 158 18.65 -11.44 -19.25
N HIS A 159 17.65 -10.69 -18.81
CA HIS A 159 16.48 -10.29 -19.59
C HIS A 159 16.57 -8.81 -19.97
N GLU A 160 15.95 -8.44 -21.09
CA GLU A 160 15.83 -7.04 -21.52
C GLU A 160 15.06 -6.22 -20.48
N VAL A 161 15.50 -4.98 -20.25
CA VAL A 161 14.96 -4.06 -19.23
C VAL A 161 14.79 -2.67 -19.83
N SER A 162 13.83 -1.90 -19.33
CA SER A 162 13.64 -0.52 -19.77
C SER A 162 13.16 0.38 -18.63
N ALA A 163 13.50 1.67 -18.71
CA ALA A 163 12.97 2.66 -17.78
C ALA A 163 11.44 2.79 -17.91
N ALA A 164 10.90 2.66 -19.13
CA ALA A 164 9.47 2.73 -19.38
C ALA A 164 8.68 1.63 -18.65
N GLU A 165 9.25 0.42 -18.52
CA GLU A 165 8.66 -0.66 -17.70
C GLU A 165 8.60 -0.24 -16.22
N ILE A 166 9.70 0.29 -15.68
CA ILE A 166 9.73 0.76 -14.28
C ILE A 166 8.73 1.90 -14.06
N GLU A 167 8.61 2.85 -14.99
CA GLU A 167 7.63 3.94 -14.92
C GLU A 167 6.18 3.43 -14.94
N ALA A 168 5.88 2.41 -15.74
CA ALA A 168 4.57 1.77 -15.75
C ALA A 168 4.27 1.08 -14.41
N LEU A 169 5.22 0.30 -13.90
CA LEU A 169 5.12 -0.35 -12.59
C LEU A 169 4.97 0.66 -11.45
N CYS A 170 5.65 1.81 -11.53
CA CYS A 170 5.48 2.90 -10.59
C CYS A 170 4.03 3.40 -10.56
N ARG A 171 3.44 3.71 -11.73
CA ARG A 171 2.04 4.16 -11.83
C ARG A 171 1.06 3.15 -11.25
N ASP A 172 1.22 1.87 -11.57
CA ASP A 172 0.36 0.79 -11.08
C ASP A 172 0.49 0.56 -9.57
N HIS A 173 1.54 1.10 -8.96
CA HIS A 173 1.86 0.89 -7.56
C HIS A 173 1.91 2.15 -6.70
N GLY A 174 1.48 3.30 -7.25
CA GLY A 174 1.41 4.56 -6.53
C GLY A 174 2.78 5.14 -6.17
N ALA A 175 3.81 4.75 -6.92
CA ALA A 175 5.16 5.32 -6.87
C ALA A 175 5.41 6.17 -8.12
N TYR A 176 6.53 6.88 -8.17
CA TYR A 176 6.98 7.60 -9.36
C TYR A 176 8.49 7.57 -9.49
N VAL A 177 8.99 7.74 -10.71
CA VAL A 177 10.42 7.93 -10.96
C VAL A 177 10.77 9.40 -10.67
N GLU A 178 11.54 9.64 -9.62
CA GLU A 178 11.99 10.96 -9.18
C GLU A 178 13.22 11.43 -9.98
N GLN A 179 14.13 10.51 -10.30
CA GLN A 179 15.34 10.79 -11.07
C GLN A 179 15.60 9.67 -12.08
N ARG A 180 16.16 10.04 -13.24
CA ARG A 180 16.54 9.13 -14.32
C ARG A 180 17.82 9.61 -14.98
N HIS A 181 18.79 8.72 -15.05
CA HIS A 181 20.03 8.93 -15.79
C HIS A 181 20.25 7.75 -16.73
N GLU A 182 20.50 8.03 -18.01
CA GLU A 182 20.60 7.00 -19.05
C GLU A 182 21.96 6.99 -19.71
N ALA A 183 22.24 5.90 -20.43
CA ALA A 183 23.48 5.72 -21.18
C ALA A 183 24.74 5.89 -20.32
N ILE A 184 24.65 5.49 -19.04
CA ILE A 184 25.78 5.51 -18.12
C ILE A 184 26.78 4.42 -18.56
N PRO A 185 28.04 4.77 -18.84
CA PRO A 185 29.05 3.79 -19.24
C PRO A 185 29.32 2.76 -18.14
N ASP A 186 29.63 1.52 -18.52
CA ASP A 186 30.05 0.49 -17.58
C ASP A 186 31.44 0.79 -17.00
N LEU A 187 31.51 1.02 -15.68
CA LEU A 187 32.78 1.21 -14.98
C LEU A 187 33.64 -0.05 -14.92
N GLY A 188 33.06 -1.22 -15.18
CA GLY A 188 33.76 -2.50 -15.34
C GLY A 188 34.48 -2.67 -16.68
N GLY A 189 34.43 -1.67 -17.57
CA GLY A 189 35.17 -1.65 -18.84
C GLY A 189 34.52 -2.43 -19.98
N ARG A 190 33.29 -2.95 -19.80
CA ARG A 190 32.57 -3.69 -20.86
C ARG A 190 31.93 -2.72 -21.85
N ARG A 191 32.49 -2.63 -23.06
CA ARG A 191 32.07 -1.66 -24.10
C ARG A 191 30.63 -1.86 -24.61
N GLU A 192 30.11 -3.08 -24.54
CA GLU A 192 28.75 -3.41 -24.99
C GLU A 192 27.70 -3.24 -23.88
N VAL A 193 28.12 -2.86 -22.68
CA VAL A 193 27.26 -2.70 -21.52
C VAL A 193 27.11 -1.22 -21.19
N SER A 194 25.86 -0.81 -21.00
CA SER A 194 25.52 0.50 -20.49
C SER A 194 24.43 0.37 -19.43
N TRP A 195 24.22 1.44 -18.67
CA TRP A 195 23.32 1.44 -17.54
C TRP A 195 22.31 2.57 -17.62
N THR A 196 21.11 2.29 -17.15
CA THR A 196 20.14 3.31 -16.73
C THR A 196 20.04 3.28 -15.21
N GLN A 197 20.14 4.44 -14.57
CA GLN A 197 20.02 4.62 -13.12
C GLN A 197 18.71 5.35 -12.83
N LEU A 198 17.90 4.81 -11.93
CA LEU A 198 16.59 5.34 -11.57
C LEU A 198 16.50 5.51 -10.05
N ILE A 199 15.94 6.63 -9.61
CA ILE A 199 15.40 6.78 -8.26
C ILE A 199 13.89 6.71 -8.34
N VAL A 200 13.32 5.69 -7.72
CA VAL A 200 11.88 5.54 -7.52
C VAL A 200 11.54 6.09 -6.14
N ARG A 201 10.50 6.93 -6.06
CA ARG A 201 10.01 7.50 -4.81
C ARG A 201 8.62 6.94 -4.52
N LEU A 202 8.44 6.42 -3.30
CA LEU A 202 7.11 6.24 -2.75
C LEU A 202 6.67 7.59 -2.16
N PRO A 203 5.53 8.18 -2.60
CA PRO A 203 5.05 9.43 -2.04
C PRO A 203 4.93 9.36 -0.52
N ASP A 204 5.30 10.45 0.13
CA ASP A 204 4.87 10.73 1.49
C ASP A 204 3.91 11.89 1.42
N ASP A 205 2.65 11.65 1.74
CA ASP A 205 1.66 12.73 1.87
C ASP A 205 1.71 13.36 3.27
N GLY A 206 2.65 12.91 4.12
CA GLY A 206 2.78 13.32 5.51
C GLY A 206 1.66 12.78 6.40
N THR A 207 0.75 11.96 5.85
CA THR A 207 -0.35 11.37 6.61
C THR A 207 -0.03 9.92 6.99
N GLY A 208 0.78 9.21 6.21
CA GLY A 208 1.05 7.77 6.42
C GLY A 208 -0.14 6.88 6.03
N ALA A 209 -1.17 7.41 5.38
CA ALA A 209 -2.40 6.68 5.06
C ALA A 209 -2.34 5.89 3.75
N LEU A 210 -1.49 6.29 2.79
CA LEU A 210 -1.44 5.65 1.47
C LEU A 210 -1.10 4.16 1.52
N PRO A 211 -0.12 3.69 2.33
CA PRO A 211 0.12 2.26 2.49
C PRO A 211 -1.09 1.53 3.09
N LEU A 212 -1.77 2.13 4.07
CA LEU A 212 -2.97 1.58 4.69
C LEU A 212 -4.11 1.47 3.67
N LEU A 213 -4.40 2.53 2.91
CA LEU A 213 -5.41 2.54 1.86
C LEU A 213 -5.11 1.46 0.80
N ARG A 214 -3.87 1.41 0.32
CA ARG A 214 -3.40 0.40 -0.62
C ARG A 214 -3.57 -1.01 -0.06
N GLN A 215 -3.24 -1.24 1.21
CA GLN A 215 -3.42 -2.54 1.87
C GLN A 215 -4.89 -2.91 1.97
N ILE A 216 -5.78 -1.98 2.37
CA ILE A 216 -7.22 -2.22 2.46
C ILE A 216 -7.80 -2.62 1.09
N ILE A 217 -7.33 -1.97 0.02
CA ILE A 217 -7.78 -2.21 -1.35
C ILE A 217 -7.20 -3.51 -1.93
N LEU A 218 -5.91 -3.81 -1.68
CA LEU A 218 -5.20 -4.93 -2.31
C LEU A 218 -5.26 -6.25 -1.52
N ASN A 219 -5.42 -6.22 -0.19
CA ASN A 219 -5.61 -7.43 0.62
C ASN A 219 -7.05 -7.91 0.49
N ASP A 220 -7.35 -8.52 -0.66
CA ASP A 220 -8.66 -9.05 -0.99
C ASP A 220 -8.75 -10.53 -0.62
N SER A 221 -9.41 -10.80 0.51
CA SER A 221 -9.98 -12.12 0.80
C SER A 221 -11.50 -12.04 0.61
N LYS A 222 -11.96 -12.46 -0.58
CA LYS A 222 -13.36 -12.64 -1.04
C LYS A 222 -14.18 -11.36 -1.23
N GLU A 223 -14.73 -11.22 -2.44
CA GLU A 223 -15.74 -10.25 -2.93
C GLU A 223 -16.21 -9.19 -1.92
N THR A 224 -15.68 -7.97 -2.01
CA THR A 224 -15.90 -6.94 -0.99
C THR A 224 -16.57 -5.65 -1.49
N THR A 225 -17.80 -5.77 -2.00
CA THR A 225 -18.71 -4.63 -2.25
C THR A 225 -18.75 -3.65 -1.07
N TYR A 226 -18.69 -4.17 0.17
CA TYR A 226 -18.81 -3.38 1.39
C TYR A 226 -17.53 -2.67 1.83
N LYS A 227 -16.32 -3.13 1.45
CA LYS A 227 -15.08 -2.43 1.81
C LYS A 227 -14.99 -1.10 1.06
N LEU A 228 -15.17 -1.15 -0.27
CA LEU A 228 -15.14 0.04 -1.11
C LEU A 228 -16.29 0.99 -0.78
N ALA A 229 -17.49 0.47 -0.50
CA ALA A 229 -18.61 1.30 -0.05
C ALA A 229 -18.30 2.05 1.26
N LEU A 230 -17.58 1.43 2.22
CA LEU A 230 -17.18 2.11 3.45
C LEU A 230 -16.19 3.23 3.16
N LEU A 231 -15.15 2.96 2.38
CA LEU A 231 -14.15 3.96 2.02
C LEU A 231 -14.79 5.15 1.26
N ARG A 232 -15.69 4.87 0.33
CA ARG A 232 -16.47 5.88 -0.41
C ARG A 232 -17.35 6.73 0.51
N ALA A 233 -18.07 6.09 1.45
CA ALA A 233 -18.87 6.80 2.44
C ALA A 233 -18.00 7.74 3.27
N LEU A 234 -16.83 7.28 3.73
CA LEU A 234 -15.89 8.11 4.50
C LEU A 234 -15.31 9.26 3.67
N CYS A 235 -14.97 9.05 2.39
CA CYS A 235 -14.56 10.14 1.48
C CYS A 235 -15.63 11.23 1.39
N ARG A 236 -16.89 10.84 1.13
CA ARG A 236 -17.99 11.80 0.99
C ARG A 236 -18.32 12.53 2.29
N ILE A 237 -18.09 11.91 3.45
CA ILE A 237 -18.18 12.61 4.75
C ILE A 237 -17.02 13.59 4.90
N ALA A 238 -15.80 13.19 4.55
CA ALA A 238 -14.61 14.05 4.60
C ALA A 238 -14.72 15.28 3.70
N ASP A 239 -15.47 15.21 2.60
CA ASP A 239 -15.73 16.32 1.69
C ASP A 239 -16.94 17.17 2.12
N GLY A 240 -18.09 16.55 2.35
CA GLY A 240 -19.35 17.28 2.58
C GLY A 240 -19.73 17.53 4.04
N ALA A 241 -19.07 16.89 5.00
CA ALA A 241 -19.45 16.93 6.43
C ALA A 241 -18.24 16.82 7.38
N ALA A 242 -17.07 17.29 6.96
CA ALA A 242 -15.82 17.17 7.73
C ALA A 242 -15.91 17.73 9.15
N GLY A 243 -16.66 18.82 9.34
CA GLY A 243 -16.84 19.50 10.63
C GLY A 243 -17.56 18.67 11.69
N VAL A 244 -18.14 17.52 11.32
CA VAL A 244 -18.77 16.58 12.28
C VAL A 244 -17.74 15.64 12.92
N ALA A 245 -16.54 15.53 12.33
CA ALA A 245 -15.46 14.74 12.90
C ALA A 245 -14.88 15.42 14.14
N ARG A 246 -14.77 14.66 15.24
CA ARG A 246 -14.20 15.17 16.51
C ARG A 246 -12.85 14.54 16.76
N VAL A 247 -11.81 15.36 16.95
CA VAL A 247 -10.49 14.86 17.35
C VAL A 247 -10.64 14.22 18.74
N ARG A 248 -10.27 12.93 18.87
CA ARG A 248 -10.30 12.21 20.15
C ARG A 248 -8.92 12.13 20.78
N CYS A 249 -7.90 11.86 19.97
CA CYS A 249 -6.49 11.89 20.32
C CYS A 249 -5.67 12.18 19.07
N ASP A 250 -4.36 12.33 19.20
CA ASP A 250 -3.46 12.62 18.07
C ASP A 250 -3.61 11.60 16.93
N ASP A 251 -3.89 10.33 17.28
CA ASP A 251 -3.94 9.23 16.32
C ASP A 251 -5.33 8.94 15.74
N HIS A 252 -6.43 9.46 16.31
CA HIS A 252 -7.80 9.12 15.86
C HIS A 252 -8.79 10.30 15.90
N VAL A 253 -9.67 10.33 14.90
CA VAL A 253 -10.91 11.12 14.91
C VAL A 253 -12.12 10.22 15.17
N ALA A 254 -13.12 10.74 15.89
CA ALA A 254 -14.41 10.09 16.06
C ALA A 254 -15.42 10.63 15.04
N LEU A 255 -16.09 9.70 14.35
CA LEU A 255 -17.23 9.98 13.49
C LEU A 255 -18.50 9.35 14.04
N PRO A 256 -19.66 10.04 14.01
CA PRO A 256 -20.94 9.43 14.36
C PRO A 256 -21.27 8.23 13.47
N LEU A 257 -21.60 7.08 14.06
CA LEU A 257 -22.00 5.89 13.30
C LEU A 257 -23.27 6.12 12.49
N GLY A 258 -24.20 6.95 12.99
CA GLY A 258 -25.37 7.37 12.24
C GLY A 258 -25.02 8.12 10.95
N LEU A 259 -23.95 8.93 10.95
CA LEU A 259 -23.50 9.67 9.78
C LEU A 259 -22.90 8.74 8.73
N ILE A 260 -22.07 7.78 9.16
CA ILE A 260 -21.53 6.73 8.28
C ILE A 260 -22.69 5.91 7.67
N GLY A 261 -23.66 5.50 8.48
CA GLY A 261 -24.86 4.81 8.01
C GLY A 261 -25.70 5.64 7.05
N LEU A 262 -25.84 6.95 7.27
CA LEU A 262 -26.62 7.85 6.40
C LEU A 262 -25.99 7.96 5.00
N TYR A 263 -24.69 8.23 4.94
CA TYR A 263 -23.95 8.30 3.68
C TYR A 263 -23.92 6.96 2.96
N TRP A 264 -23.82 5.85 3.70
CA TRP A 264 -23.96 4.51 3.14
C TRP A 264 -25.30 4.31 2.43
N LEU A 265 -26.42 4.60 3.11
CA LEU A 265 -27.74 4.49 2.51
C LEU A 265 -27.90 5.41 1.29
N ARG A 266 -27.37 6.63 1.37
CA ARG A 266 -27.37 7.60 0.26
C ARG A 266 -26.63 7.08 -0.96
N LEU A 267 -25.47 6.43 -0.79
CA LEU A 267 -24.69 5.86 -1.89
C LEU A 267 -25.42 4.70 -2.59
N PHE A 268 -26.01 3.78 -1.82
CA PHE A 268 -26.67 2.61 -2.40
C PHE A 268 -28.02 2.92 -3.03
N LYS A 269 -28.73 3.94 -2.56
CA LYS A 269 -30.11 4.20 -3.00
C LYS A 269 -30.29 4.42 -4.51
N PRO A 270 -29.51 5.24 -5.22
CA PRO A 270 -29.63 5.34 -6.68
C PRO A 270 -29.25 4.04 -7.39
N LEU A 271 -28.21 3.34 -6.91
CA LEU A 271 -27.74 2.09 -7.52
C LEU A 271 -28.82 0.99 -7.45
N LEU A 272 -29.48 0.87 -6.31
CA LEU A 272 -30.52 -0.13 -6.07
C LEU A 272 -31.83 0.22 -6.76
N LYS A 273 -32.13 1.53 -6.96
CA LYS A 273 -33.27 1.97 -7.75
C LYS A 273 -33.14 1.52 -9.21
N GLU A 274 -31.94 1.64 -9.78
CA GLU A 274 -31.64 1.24 -11.16
C GLU A 274 -31.28 -0.24 -11.30
N SER A 275 -31.43 -1.04 -10.22
CA SER A 275 -31.09 -2.47 -10.19
C SER A 275 -29.66 -2.79 -10.65
N LEU A 276 -28.71 -1.87 -10.41
CA LEU A 276 -27.31 -2.08 -10.80
C LEU A 276 -26.68 -3.22 -9.97
N PRO A 277 -25.83 -4.07 -10.57
CA PRO A 277 -25.15 -5.14 -9.84
C PRO A 277 -24.24 -4.57 -8.77
N GLN A 278 -24.27 -5.18 -7.58
CA GLN A 278 -23.40 -4.80 -6.46
C GLN A 278 -22.25 -5.78 -6.26
N SER A 279 -22.37 -7.00 -6.80
CA SER A 279 -21.28 -7.96 -7.01
C SER A 279 -21.58 -8.79 -8.26
N ALA A 280 -20.66 -9.69 -8.66
CA ALA A 280 -20.84 -10.55 -9.84
C ALA A 280 -22.15 -11.35 -9.79
N ASP A 281 -22.53 -11.83 -8.60
CA ASP A 281 -23.71 -12.67 -8.37
C ASP A 281 -24.86 -11.95 -7.65
N ASN A 282 -24.83 -10.61 -7.58
CA ASN A 282 -25.83 -9.82 -6.85
C ASN A 282 -26.40 -8.67 -7.70
N VAL A 283 -27.66 -8.81 -8.10
CA VAL A 283 -28.47 -7.82 -8.80
C VAL A 283 -29.70 -7.48 -7.95
N GLY A 284 -29.97 -6.19 -7.78
CA GLY A 284 -31.12 -5.70 -7.02
C GLY A 284 -30.95 -5.75 -5.49
N LEU A 285 -32.06 -5.98 -4.78
CA LEU A 285 -32.14 -5.85 -3.31
C LEU A 285 -31.70 -7.10 -2.53
N ALA A 286 -31.45 -8.22 -3.21
CA ALA A 286 -31.11 -9.48 -2.58
C ALA A 286 -29.67 -9.46 -2.02
N LYS A 287 -29.38 -10.34 -1.05
CA LYS A 287 -28.02 -10.57 -0.49
C LYS A 287 -27.33 -9.36 0.17
N LEU A 288 -27.96 -8.18 0.22
CA LEU A 288 -27.45 -7.01 0.93
C LEU A 288 -27.95 -6.99 2.37
N GLY A 289 -27.06 -7.20 3.34
CA GLY A 289 -27.40 -7.37 4.76
C GLY A 289 -28.11 -6.18 5.41
N PHE A 290 -27.96 -4.98 4.86
CA PHE A 290 -28.64 -3.76 5.35
C PHE A 290 -30.02 -3.53 4.72
N VAL A 291 -30.36 -4.24 3.64
CA VAL A 291 -31.63 -4.08 2.91
C VAL A 291 -32.72 -4.90 3.60
N LYS A 292 -33.31 -4.31 4.63
CA LYS A 292 -34.41 -4.89 5.43
C LYS A 292 -35.68 -4.06 5.35
N GLU A 293 -36.66 -4.34 6.22
CA GLU A 293 -37.95 -3.67 6.28
C GLU A 293 -37.82 -2.14 6.33
N GLY A 294 -36.95 -1.61 7.20
CA GLY A 294 -36.73 -0.16 7.30
C GLY A 294 -36.26 0.47 5.99
N TYR A 295 -35.30 -0.16 5.29
CA TYR A 295 -34.85 0.31 3.98
C TYR A 295 -35.95 0.21 2.92
N ARG A 296 -36.70 -0.90 2.88
CA ARG A 296 -37.80 -1.09 1.92
C ARG A 296 -38.90 -0.05 2.12
N ALA A 297 -39.18 0.31 3.37
CA ALA A 297 -40.16 1.34 3.72
C ALA A 297 -39.70 2.77 3.37
N LEU A 298 -38.38 3.01 3.18
CA LEU A 298 -37.87 4.30 2.68
C LEU A 298 -38.19 4.57 1.19
N GLY A 299 -38.83 3.62 0.49
CA GLY A 299 -39.13 3.63 -0.95
C GLY A 299 -39.11 5.02 -1.62
N PRO A 300 -40.06 5.92 -1.30
CA PRO A 300 -40.24 7.21 -1.98
C PRO A 300 -39.25 8.30 -1.57
N THR A 301 -38.54 8.17 -0.44
CA THR A 301 -37.58 9.19 0.03
C THR A 301 -36.51 9.39 -1.05
N SER A 302 -36.05 10.61 -1.34
CA SER A 302 -34.94 10.80 -2.28
C SER A 302 -33.60 10.51 -1.59
N HIS A 303 -32.61 10.02 -2.34
CA HIS A 303 -31.24 9.93 -1.82
C HIS A 303 -30.65 11.32 -1.50
N LEU A 304 -31.14 12.38 -2.14
CA LEU A 304 -30.77 13.77 -1.86
C LEU A 304 -31.31 14.26 -0.51
N ASP A 305 -32.37 13.64 0.00
CA ASP A 305 -32.96 13.94 1.31
C ASP A 305 -32.19 13.26 2.46
N LEU A 306 -31.33 12.28 2.14
CA LEU A 306 -30.48 11.58 3.10
C LEU A 306 -29.19 12.38 3.37
N ARG A 307 -29.33 13.62 3.85
CA ARG A 307 -28.22 14.53 4.11
C ARG A 307 -28.33 15.23 5.46
N MET A 308 -27.19 15.66 5.98
CA MET A 308 -27.11 16.47 7.19
C MET A 308 -28.03 17.69 7.12
N GLY A 309 -28.67 17.99 8.24
CA GLY A 309 -29.59 19.11 8.41
C GLY A 309 -31.00 18.87 7.88
N MET A 310 -31.29 17.72 7.24
CA MET A 310 -32.64 17.45 6.75
C MET A 310 -33.65 17.29 7.89
N THR A 311 -34.83 17.87 7.69
CA THR A 311 -35.98 17.87 8.62
C THR A 311 -37.28 17.57 7.86
N GLY A 312 -38.41 17.49 8.56
CA GLY A 312 -39.72 17.40 7.93
C GLY A 312 -40.11 16.00 7.48
N PHE A 313 -39.47 14.96 8.04
CA PHE A 313 -39.90 13.57 7.84
C PHE A 313 -41.26 13.35 8.51
N ASP A 314 -42.21 12.78 7.77
CA ASP A 314 -43.41 12.22 8.40
C ASP A 314 -43.06 11.04 9.32
N VAL A 315 -44.01 10.65 10.17
CA VAL A 315 -43.80 9.61 11.18
C VAL A 315 -43.39 8.25 10.58
N ALA A 316 -43.93 7.90 9.41
CA ALA A 316 -43.64 6.63 8.75
C ALA A 316 -42.21 6.62 8.19
N ASN A 317 -41.83 7.66 7.45
CA ASN A 317 -40.50 7.85 6.89
C ASN A 317 -39.44 8.02 7.99
N ALA A 318 -39.73 8.74 9.07
CA ALA A 318 -38.84 8.87 10.22
C ALA A 318 -38.54 7.50 10.86
N ARG A 319 -39.58 6.67 11.06
CA ARG A 319 -39.44 5.31 11.60
C ARG A 319 -38.65 4.40 10.65
N ALA A 320 -38.96 4.46 9.36
CA ALA A 320 -38.26 3.70 8.32
C ALA A 320 -36.76 4.07 8.28
N LEU A 321 -36.43 5.37 8.26
CA LEU A 321 -35.05 5.86 8.25
C LEU A 321 -34.30 5.44 9.50
N HIS A 322 -34.90 5.62 10.67
CA HIS A 322 -34.30 5.22 11.93
C HIS A 322 -33.99 3.72 11.98
N ALA A 323 -34.87 2.87 11.43
CA ALA A 323 -34.63 1.43 11.28
C ALA A 323 -33.53 1.10 10.26
N ALA A 324 -33.59 1.72 9.08
CA ALA A 324 -32.61 1.51 8.02
C ALA A 324 -31.19 1.89 8.46
N LEU A 325 -31.03 2.99 9.21
CA LEU A 325 -29.74 3.39 9.77
C LEU A 325 -29.19 2.33 10.72
N GLY A 326 -30.03 1.80 11.63
CA GLY A 326 -29.62 0.75 12.55
C GLY A 326 -29.16 -0.53 11.84
N ASP A 327 -29.83 -0.91 10.75
CA ASP A 327 -29.43 -2.07 9.94
C ASP A 327 -28.14 -1.81 9.15
N ALA A 328 -28.00 -0.62 8.54
CA ALA A 328 -26.77 -0.20 7.85
C ALA A 328 -25.57 -0.22 8.79
N ILE A 329 -25.68 0.41 9.96
CA ILE A 329 -24.62 0.44 10.98
C ILE A 329 -24.22 -0.99 11.36
N ARG A 330 -25.19 -1.86 11.65
CA ARG A 330 -24.91 -3.25 12.00
C ARG A 330 -24.16 -3.97 10.88
N THR A 331 -24.55 -3.80 9.63
CA THR A 331 -23.84 -4.38 8.48
C THR A 331 -22.42 -3.83 8.39
N ILE A 332 -22.22 -2.51 8.50
CA ILE A 332 -20.91 -1.86 8.42
C ILE A 332 -19.98 -2.35 9.52
N THR A 333 -20.45 -2.42 10.77
CA THR A 333 -19.61 -2.83 11.91
C THR A 333 -19.32 -4.33 11.92
N SER A 334 -20.24 -5.16 11.43
CA SER A 334 -20.07 -6.63 11.42
C SER A 334 -19.31 -7.15 10.21
N MET A 335 -19.25 -6.36 9.13
CA MET A 335 -18.60 -6.72 7.87
C MET A 335 -17.36 -5.86 7.61
N PRO A 336 -17.39 -4.76 6.82
CA PRO A 336 -16.16 -4.11 6.39
C PRO A 336 -15.28 -3.65 7.55
N MET A 337 -15.83 -3.11 8.64
CA MET A 337 -15.00 -2.69 9.79
C MET A 337 -14.35 -3.87 10.52
N ARG A 338 -15.01 -5.03 10.57
CA ARG A 338 -14.47 -6.24 11.21
C ARG A 338 -13.33 -6.86 10.42
N TYR A 339 -13.43 -6.84 9.09
CA TYR A 339 -12.46 -7.51 8.20
C TYR A 339 -11.36 -6.59 7.66
N ILE A 340 -11.51 -5.27 7.78
CA ILE A 340 -10.45 -4.31 7.46
C ILE A 340 -9.50 -4.23 8.66
N THR A 341 -8.38 -4.95 8.54
CA THR A 341 -7.36 -5.13 9.57
C THR A 341 -5.99 -4.72 9.05
N GLN A 342 -5.12 -4.32 9.97
CA GLN A 342 -3.69 -4.13 9.73
C GLN A 342 -2.99 -5.47 9.52
N ALA A 343 -1.70 -5.45 9.15
CA ALA A 343 -0.94 -6.67 8.88
C ALA A 343 -0.81 -7.60 10.10
N ASP A 344 -0.84 -7.03 11.30
CA ASP A 344 -0.83 -7.74 12.58
C ASP A 344 -2.21 -8.27 13.01
N GLY A 345 -3.26 -8.03 12.22
CA GLY A 345 -4.64 -8.42 12.51
C GLY A 345 -5.43 -7.39 13.33
N THR A 346 -4.85 -6.27 13.74
CA THR A 346 -5.53 -5.22 14.50
C THR A 346 -6.60 -4.52 13.63
N PRO A 347 -7.84 -4.31 14.10
CA PRO A 347 -8.86 -3.59 13.35
C PRO A 347 -8.45 -2.14 13.07
N VAL A 348 -8.62 -1.69 11.82
CA VAL A 348 -8.34 -0.30 11.43
C VAL A 348 -9.40 0.66 11.98
N PHE A 349 -10.67 0.23 11.93
CA PHE A 349 -11.81 1.01 12.41
C PHE A 349 -12.29 0.43 13.74
N LYS A 350 -12.51 1.30 14.73
CA LYS A 350 -12.95 0.87 16.08
C LYS A 350 -14.35 1.44 16.38
N PRO A 351 -15.43 0.69 16.12
CA PRO A 351 -16.78 1.14 16.40
C PRO A 351 -17.11 1.03 17.90
N GLU A 352 -17.63 2.11 18.46
CA GLU A 352 -18.16 2.23 19.82
C GLU A 352 -19.68 2.40 19.76
N LEU A 353 -20.38 1.27 19.70
CA LEU A 353 -21.84 1.22 19.58
C LEU A 353 -22.51 1.72 20.86
N ARG A 354 -23.54 2.55 20.71
CA ARG A 354 -24.46 2.88 21.81
C ARG A 354 -25.74 2.06 21.68
N ARG A 355 -26.40 1.82 22.81
CA ARG A 355 -27.75 1.24 22.79
C ARG A 355 -28.64 2.18 21.99
N ARG A 356 -29.30 1.64 20.97
CA ARG A 356 -30.18 2.40 20.07
C ARG A 356 -31.20 3.18 20.89
N GLY A 357 -31.11 4.51 20.82
CA GLY A 357 -32.05 5.43 21.47
C GLY A 357 -33.44 5.35 20.84
N ALA A 358 -34.43 5.92 21.53
CA ALA A 358 -35.77 6.07 20.97
C ALA A 358 -35.75 7.03 19.76
N LEU A 359 -36.66 6.80 18.82
CA LEU A 359 -36.88 7.73 17.71
C LEU A 359 -37.40 9.08 18.28
N PRO A 360 -36.77 10.23 17.95
CA PRO A 360 -37.28 11.54 18.33
C PRO A 360 -38.68 11.81 17.76
N THR A 361 -39.50 12.58 18.47
CA THR A 361 -40.85 12.97 18.02
C THR A 361 -40.84 13.71 16.69
N ALA A 362 -39.83 14.57 16.48
CA ALA A 362 -39.55 15.22 15.20
C ALA A 362 -38.12 14.87 14.79
N LEU A 363 -37.98 14.09 13.72
CA LEU A 363 -36.67 13.65 13.25
C LEU A 363 -35.94 14.78 12.54
N ARG A 364 -34.73 15.09 13.03
CA ARG A 364 -33.74 15.95 12.38
C ARG A 364 -32.45 15.18 12.21
N LEU A 365 -31.86 15.25 11.01
CA LEU A 365 -30.56 14.63 10.73
C LEU A 365 -29.42 15.56 11.15
N ASP A 366 -29.28 15.79 12.46
CA ASP A 366 -28.19 16.56 13.06
C ASP A 366 -27.19 15.67 13.82
N GLU A 367 -26.08 16.27 14.26
CA GLU A 367 -25.02 15.57 14.97
C GLU A 367 -25.53 14.83 16.23
N PRO A 368 -26.35 15.44 17.12
CA PRO A 368 -26.90 14.73 18.28
C PRO A 368 -27.66 13.46 17.91
N TYR A 369 -28.54 13.52 16.90
CA TYR A 369 -29.28 12.34 16.46
C TYR A 369 -28.36 11.28 15.86
N LEU A 370 -27.43 11.65 14.98
CA LEU A 370 -26.55 10.68 14.32
C LEU A 370 -25.51 10.07 15.27
N ALA A 371 -25.05 10.82 16.26
CA ALA A 371 -24.16 10.34 17.32
C ALA A 371 -24.89 9.45 18.35
N SER A 372 -26.24 9.47 18.38
CA SER A 372 -27.01 8.61 19.28
C SER A 372 -26.83 7.11 19.02
N PHE A 373 -26.36 6.74 17.82
CA PHE A 373 -26.03 5.37 17.44
C PHE A 373 -24.64 4.92 17.92
N GLY A 374 -23.82 5.83 18.43
CA GLY A 374 -22.42 5.60 18.79
C GLY A 374 -21.45 6.28 17.82
N GLU A 375 -20.17 5.99 17.99
CA GLU A 375 -19.08 6.59 17.24
C GLU A 375 -18.18 5.53 16.63
N CYS A 376 -17.40 5.88 15.61
CA CYS A 376 -16.32 5.07 15.09
C CYS A 376 -15.03 5.88 15.19
N LEU A 377 -14.01 5.31 15.82
CA LEU A 377 -12.67 5.86 15.76
C LEU A 377 -12.04 5.49 14.42
N VAL A 378 -11.59 6.51 13.69
CA VAL A 378 -10.92 6.42 12.40
C VAL A 378 -9.50 6.97 12.58
N PRO A 379 -8.45 6.29 12.09
CA PRO A 379 -7.09 6.81 12.18
C PRO A 379 -6.97 8.21 11.58
N SER A 380 -6.34 9.15 12.29
CA SER A 380 -6.17 10.55 11.87
C SER A 380 -5.48 10.64 10.51
N ALA A 381 -4.42 9.85 10.33
CA ALA A 381 -3.74 9.62 9.06
C ALA A 381 -4.72 9.38 7.91
N LEU A 382 -5.54 8.33 8.05
CA LEU A 382 -6.52 7.92 7.06
C LEU A 382 -7.55 9.02 6.81
N TRP A 383 -8.04 9.65 7.87
CA TRP A 383 -9.00 10.74 7.76
C TRP A 383 -8.47 11.94 6.96
N VAL A 384 -7.24 12.38 7.25
CA VAL A 384 -6.58 13.49 6.54
C VAL A 384 -6.36 13.13 5.07
N ALA A 385 -5.96 11.91 4.77
CA ALA A 385 -5.81 11.46 3.39
C ALA A 385 -7.14 11.47 2.64
N LEU A 386 -8.23 10.99 3.25
CA LEU A 386 -9.56 11.05 2.63
C LEU A 386 -9.95 12.51 2.35
N GLN A 387 -9.72 13.44 3.28
CA GLN A 387 -9.97 14.86 3.05
C GLN A 387 -9.18 15.43 1.86
N ARG A 388 -7.91 15.04 1.70
CA ARG A 388 -7.03 15.54 0.62
C ARG A 388 -7.31 14.90 -0.74
N TYR A 389 -7.66 13.62 -0.76
CA TYR A 389 -7.78 12.83 -1.99
C TYR A 389 -9.23 12.62 -2.45
N THR A 390 -10.25 13.13 -1.75
CA THR A 390 -11.66 12.91 -2.16
C THR A 390 -11.90 13.34 -3.60
N VAL A 391 -11.32 14.46 -4.06
CA VAL A 391 -11.43 14.96 -5.45
C VAL A 391 -10.95 13.93 -6.50
N TRP A 392 -10.00 13.06 -6.13
CA TRP A 392 -9.44 12.03 -7.00
C TRP A 392 -10.17 10.68 -6.86
N ILE A 393 -10.74 10.39 -5.70
CA ILE A 393 -11.42 9.12 -5.38
C ILE A 393 -12.89 9.15 -5.84
N GLU A 394 -13.57 10.29 -5.68
CA GLU A 394 -14.91 10.55 -6.18
C GLU A 394 -15.02 12.01 -6.65
N PRO A 395 -14.74 12.30 -7.93
CA PRO A 395 -14.97 13.63 -8.47
C PRO A 395 -16.44 14.04 -8.28
N ALA A 396 -16.65 15.34 -8.03
CA ALA A 396 -17.93 15.92 -7.66
C ALA A 396 -19.07 15.62 -8.65
#